data_AF-A0A4Y3VN36-F1
#
_entry.id   AF-A0A4Y3VN36-F1
#
_cell.length_a   1.000
_cell.length_b   1.000
_cell.length_c   1.000
_cell.angle_alpha   90.00
_cell.angle_beta   90.00
_cell.angle_gamma   90.00
#
_symmetry.space_group_name_H-M   'P 1'
#
loop_
_entity.id
_entity.type
_entity.pdbx_description
1 polymer ?
#
loop_
_entity_poly.entity_id
_entity_poly.type
_entity_poly.pdbx_seq_one_letter_code
_entity_poly.pdbx_strand_id
1 'polypeptide(L)'
;MDIDRFWQLIESARSSAATVGKPLDEVLVSLLADRQPQEILAYAARFDEVHDGLYRWDVWAAAYLIGGGCSDDGFIDFRAGVIALGREWYERTTAEPDSLAEHPAVVVATSAHHDEALFYEAMNYTASSAFERLTGDPDAFYEAWAGYLPADEEGRAEADMGEDFDFDDAEEMHRRLPASRGSISDRAARCSRSTESTNRLGPRGGTWPGDSVRRTDG
;
A
#
# COMPACT_ATOMS: atom_id res chain seq x y z
N MET A 1 -0.60 -0.65 -18.80
CA MET A 1 -0.38 0.67 -19.44
C MET A 1 1.07 1.07 -19.22
N ASP A 2 1.63 2.07 -19.93
CA ASP A 2 2.98 2.57 -19.59
C ASP A 2 2.98 3.34 -18.25
N ILE A 3 4.16 3.47 -17.65
CA ILE A 3 4.33 4.04 -16.31
C ILE A 3 4.03 5.55 -16.27
N ASP A 4 4.34 6.30 -17.33
CA ASP A 4 4.09 7.74 -17.38
C ASP A 4 2.59 8.04 -17.40
N ARG A 5 1.84 7.26 -18.20
CA ARG A 5 0.39 7.35 -18.26
C ARG A 5 -0.30 6.99 -16.95
N PHE A 6 0.23 6.00 -16.23
CA PHE A 6 -0.25 5.64 -14.89
C PHE A 6 -0.11 6.81 -13.91
N TRP A 7 1.09 7.40 -13.83
CA TRP A 7 1.30 8.54 -12.94
C TRP A 7 0.49 9.77 -13.36
N GLN A 8 0.37 10.05 -14.66
CA GLN A 8 -0.51 11.12 -15.15
C GLN A 8 -1.95 10.95 -14.69
N LEU A 9 -2.46 9.71 -14.62
CA LEU A 9 -3.82 9.45 -14.13
C LEU A 9 -3.96 9.76 -12.64
N ILE A 10 -3.02 9.29 -11.81
CA ILE A 10 -2.99 9.59 -10.37
C ILE A 10 -2.90 11.10 -10.14
N GLU A 11 -1.98 11.80 -10.82
CA GLU A 11 -1.80 13.25 -10.65
C GLU A 11 -3.01 14.06 -11.11
N SER A 12 -3.66 13.62 -12.20
CA SER A 12 -4.92 14.22 -12.65
C SER A 12 -6.02 14.04 -11.61
N ALA A 13 -6.16 12.83 -11.05
CA ALA A 13 -7.12 12.54 -10.01
C ALA A 13 -6.87 13.37 -8.75
N ARG A 14 -5.61 13.51 -8.31
CA ARG A 14 -5.20 14.34 -7.16
C ARG A 14 -5.56 15.82 -7.37
N SER A 15 -5.23 16.36 -8.54
CA SER A 15 -5.52 17.75 -8.88
C SER A 15 -7.04 18.02 -8.93
N SER A 16 -7.79 17.09 -9.54
CA SER A 16 -9.25 17.17 -9.60
C SER A 16 -9.88 17.03 -8.21
N ALA A 17 -9.46 16.06 -7.39
CA ALA A 17 -9.92 15.83 -6.02
C ALA A 17 -9.76 17.08 -5.15
N ALA A 18 -8.59 17.74 -5.20
CA ALA A 18 -8.35 19.00 -4.51
C ALA A 18 -9.26 20.13 -4.99
N THR A 19 -9.56 20.18 -6.30
CA THR A 19 -10.41 21.22 -6.90
C THR A 19 -11.89 21.04 -6.53
N VAL A 20 -12.39 19.79 -6.55
CA VAL A 20 -13.81 19.49 -6.31
C VAL A 20 -14.13 19.15 -4.86
N GLY A 21 -13.11 19.03 -3.99
CA GLY A 21 -13.27 18.70 -2.58
C GLY A 21 -13.79 17.29 -2.33
N LYS A 22 -13.36 16.32 -3.14
CA LYS A 22 -13.73 14.90 -3.01
C LYS A 22 -12.53 14.03 -2.65
N PRO A 23 -12.75 12.83 -2.07
CA PRO A 23 -11.69 11.83 -1.90
C PRO A 23 -11.02 11.49 -3.23
N LEU A 24 -9.71 11.20 -3.18
CA LEU A 24 -8.90 10.89 -4.35
C LEU A 24 -9.42 9.62 -5.06
N ASP A 25 -9.69 8.58 -4.28
CA ASP A 25 -10.18 7.29 -4.76
C ASP A 25 -11.50 7.44 -5.54
N GLU A 26 -12.48 8.20 -5.04
CA GLU A 26 -13.74 8.46 -5.75
C GLU A 26 -13.54 9.15 -7.11
N VAL A 27 -12.62 10.12 -7.16
CA VAL A 27 -12.29 10.84 -8.40
C VAL A 27 -11.57 9.92 -9.37
N LEU A 28 -10.60 9.13 -8.87
CA LEU A 28 -9.86 8.17 -9.68
C LEU A 28 -10.77 7.08 -10.24
N VAL A 29 -11.68 6.53 -9.42
CA VAL A 29 -12.73 5.59 -9.85
C VAL A 29 -13.57 6.19 -10.96
N SER A 30 -13.98 7.46 -10.83
CA SER A 30 -14.75 8.14 -11.87
C SER A 30 -13.95 8.30 -13.17
N LEU A 31 -12.68 8.69 -13.08
CA LEU A 31 -11.79 8.82 -14.25
C LEU A 31 -11.49 7.48 -14.93
N LEU A 32 -11.41 6.39 -14.16
CA LEU A 32 -11.21 5.03 -14.66
C LEU A 32 -12.48 4.49 -15.31
N ALA A 33 -13.66 4.72 -14.72
CA ALA A 33 -14.95 4.26 -15.24
C ALA A 33 -15.31 4.89 -16.61
N ASP A 34 -14.73 6.04 -16.95
CA ASP A 34 -14.86 6.67 -18.26
C ASP A 34 -13.95 6.03 -19.35
N ARG A 35 -13.18 4.99 -19.00
CA ARG A 35 -12.24 4.28 -19.88
C ARG A 35 -12.78 2.95 -20.35
N GLN A 36 -12.11 2.37 -21.36
CA GLN A 36 -12.39 1.01 -21.80
C GLN A 36 -11.96 -0.02 -20.74
N PRO A 37 -12.65 -1.16 -20.60
CA PRO A 37 -12.30 -2.21 -19.63
C PRO A 37 -10.82 -2.61 -19.66
N GLN A 38 -10.25 -2.75 -20.86
CA GLN A 38 -8.83 -3.09 -21.05
C GLN A 38 -7.88 -2.05 -20.44
N GLU A 39 -8.27 -0.76 -20.43
CA GLU A 39 -7.45 0.29 -19.82
C GLU A 39 -7.51 0.25 -18.29
N ILE A 40 -8.62 -0.19 -17.70
CA ILE A 40 -8.78 -0.38 -16.25
C ILE A 40 -7.91 -1.55 -15.79
N LEU A 41 -7.94 -2.69 -16.51
CA LEU A 41 -7.05 -3.83 -16.23
C LEU A 41 -5.59 -3.44 -16.40
N ALA A 42 -5.28 -2.68 -17.45
CA ALA A 42 -3.94 -2.17 -17.68
C ALA A 42 -3.45 -1.18 -16.60
N TYR A 43 -4.38 -0.48 -15.91
CA TYR A 43 -4.10 0.33 -14.73
C TYR A 43 -3.86 -0.55 -13.51
N ALA A 44 -4.73 -1.55 -13.26
CA ALA A 44 -4.59 -2.48 -12.14
C ALA A 44 -3.22 -3.18 -12.17
N ALA A 45 -2.82 -3.72 -13.32
CA ALA A 45 -1.50 -4.33 -13.49
C ALA A 45 -0.35 -3.38 -13.15
N ARG A 46 -0.48 -2.10 -13.51
CA ARG A 46 0.55 -1.12 -13.21
C ARG A 46 0.54 -0.71 -11.73
N PHE A 47 -0.65 -0.64 -11.13
CA PHE A 47 -0.79 -0.39 -9.69
C PHE A 47 -0.12 -1.53 -8.90
N ASP A 48 -0.39 -2.79 -9.25
CA ASP A 48 0.21 -3.96 -8.62
C ASP A 48 1.74 -3.96 -8.76
N GLU A 49 2.28 -3.71 -9.96
CA GLU A 49 3.74 -3.59 -10.17
C GLU A 49 4.38 -2.53 -9.27
N VAL A 50 3.73 -1.36 -9.14
CA VAL A 50 4.21 -0.24 -8.33
C VAL A 50 4.08 -0.55 -6.83
N HIS A 51 3.00 -1.21 -6.43
CA HIS A 51 2.71 -1.64 -5.05
C HIS A 51 3.66 -2.74 -4.58
N ASP A 52 3.96 -3.71 -5.44
CA ASP A 52 4.97 -4.74 -5.24
C ASP A 52 6.37 -4.12 -5.08
N GLY A 53 6.69 -3.06 -5.83
CA GLY A 53 7.95 -2.33 -5.70
C GLY A 53 8.19 -1.67 -4.33
N LEU A 54 7.14 -1.52 -3.51
CA LEU A 54 7.23 -1.05 -2.12
C LEU A 54 7.20 -2.19 -1.10
N TYR A 55 7.08 -3.44 -1.53
CA TYR A 55 7.09 -4.60 -0.65
C TYR A 55 8.53 -4.88 -0.20
N ARG A 56 8.99 -4.10 0.80
CA ARG A 56 10.34 -4.14 1.37
C ARG A 56 10.31 -3.93 2.88
N TRP A 57 11.24 -4.57 3.59
CA TRP A 57 11.32 -4.51 5.06
C TRP A 57 11.59 -3.09 5.58
N ASP A 58 12.39 -2.30 4.88
CA ASP A 58 12.68 -0.92 5.27
C ASP A 58 11.50 0.04 5.05
N VAL A 59 10.68 -0.19 4.01
CA VAL A 59 9.41 0.52 3.82
C VAL A 59 8.39 0.11 4.88
N TRP A 60 8.33 -1.17 5.23
CA TRP A 60 7.46 -1.65 6.32
C TRP A 60 7.90 -1.07 7.67
N ALA A 61 9.20 -0.97 7.94
CA ALA A 61 9.70 -0.29 9.13
C ALA A 61 9.24 1.18 9.19
N ALA A 62 9.25 1.90 8.07
CA ALA A 62 8.71 3.26 8.01
C ALA A 62 7.19 3.27 8.29
N ALA A 63 6.43 2.35 7.70
CA ALA A 63 5.01 2.16 7.97
C ALA A 63 4.73 1.87 9.45
N TYR A 64 5.55 1.00 10.07
CA TYR A 64 5.47 0.65 11.48
C TYR A 64 5.69 1.87 12.39
N LEU A 65 6.66 2.73 12.07
CA LEU A 65 6.90 3.95 12.84
C LEU A 65 5.78 4.99 12.68
N ILE A 66 5.30 5.18 11.46
CA ILE A 66 4.25 6.17 11.14
C ILE A 66 2.89 5.72 11.68
N GLY A 67 2.54 4.45 11.45
CA GLY A 67 1.30 3.81 11.90
C GLY A 67 1.31 3.41 13.37
N GLY A 68 2.48 3.38 14.02
CA GLY A 68 2.55 2.99 15.41
C GLY A 68 2.43 1.49 15.69
N GLY A 69 2.84 0.70 14.71
CA GLY A 69 2.42 -0.67 14.47
C GLY A 69 2.02 -0.81 13.01
N CYS A 70 2.19 -1.99 12.43
CA CYS A 70 1.78 -2.24 11.05
C CYS A 70 1.57 -3.75 10.84
N SER A 71 0.31 -4.15 10.67
CA SER A 71 -0.05 -5.51 10.23
C SER A 71 0.18 -5.67 8.72
N ASP A 72 0.05 -6.90 8.23
CA ASP A 72 0.10 -7.20 6.78
C ASP A 72 -0.91 -6.35 5.99
N ASP A 73 -2.17 -6.30 6.45
CA ASP A 73 -3.23 -5.49 5.84
C ASP A 73 -2.90 -3.99 5.92
N GLY A 74 -2.45 -3.51 7.08
CA GLY A 74 -2.02 -2.12 7.22
C GLY A 74 -0.86 -1.78 6.29
N PHE A 75 0.02 -2.73 6.00
CA PHE A 75 1.12 -2.51 5.06
C PHE A 75 0.64 -2.47 3.60
N ILE A 76 -0.42 -3.20 3.25
CA ILE A 76 -1.09 -3.06 1.96
C ILE A 76 -1.66 -1.64 1.82
N ASP A 77 -2.33 -1.13 2.85
CA ASP A 77 -2.93 0.21 2.85
C ASP A 77 -1.89 1.33 2.83
N PHE A 78 -0.78 1.15 3.54
CA PHE A 78 0.32 2.11 3.54
C PHE A 78 0.96 2.25 2.16
N ARG A 79 1.24 1.12 1.49
CA ARG A 79 1.80 1.14 0.13
C ARG A 79 0.84 1.81 -0.85
N ALA A 80 -0.46 1.55 -0.75
CA ALA A 80 -1.48 2.22 -1.55
C ALA A 80 -1.53 3.74 -1.28
N GLY A 81 -1.37 4.15 -0.02
CA GLY A 81 -1.29 5.56 0.35
C GLY A 81 -0.03 6.26 -0.16
N VAL A 82 1.14 5.60 -0.14
CA VAL A 82 2.37 6.13 -0.78
C VAL A 82 2.14 6.35 -2.28
N ILE A 83 1.48 5.43 -2.98
CA ILE A 83 1.13 5.61 -4.40
C ILE A 83 0.18 6.81 -4.60
N ALA A 84 -0.78 7.00 -3.69
CA ALA A 84 -1.70 8.15 -3.71
C ALA A 84 -1.00 9.51 -3.47
N LEU A 85 0.20 9.53 -2.90
CA LEU A 85 1.02 10.75 -2.80
C LEU A 85 1.58 11.20 -4.15
N GLY A 86 1.53 10.33 -5.17
CA GLY A 86 2.02 10.62 -6.51
C GLY A 86 3.46 10.17 -6.74
N ARG A 87 3.93 10.40 -7.96
CA ARG A 87 5.19 9.82 -8.47
C ARG A 87 6.41 10.24 -7.66
N GLU A 88 6.49 11.52 -7.30
CA GLU A 88 7.64 12.07 -6.60
C GLU A 88 7.86 11.38 -5.25
N TRP A 89 6.78 11.24 -4.46
CA TRP A 89 6.87 10.59 -3.16
C TRP A 89 7.06 9.09 -3.26
N TYR A 90 6.50 8.45 -4.27
CA TYR A 90 6.80 7.06 -4.58
C TYR A 90 8.31 6.86 -4.82
N GLU A 91 8.90 7.61 -5.77
CA GLU A 91 10.32 7.48 -6.12
C GLU A 91 11.24 7.82 -4.94
N ARG A 92 10.90 8.85 -4.14
CA ARG A 92 11.62 9.17 -2.90
C ARG A 92 11.54 8.04 -1.89
N THR A 93 10.37 7.45 -1.67
CA THR A 93 10.18 6.34 -0.73
C THR A 93 10.97 5.11 -1.14
N THR A 94 10.96 4.76 -2.42
CA THR A 94 11.73 3.62 -2.95
C THR A 94 13.24 3.83 -2.78
N ALA A 95 13.72 5.08 -2.88
CA ALA A 95 15.14 5.40 -2.69
C ALA A 95 15.53 5.50 -1.21
N GLU A 96 14.69 6.13 -0.39
CA GLU A 96 14.95 6.47 1.01
C GLU A 96 13.63 6.48 1.80
N PRO A 97 13.21 5.35 2.40
CA PRO A 97 11.94 5.27 3.13
C PRO A 97 11.82 6.26 4.29
N ASP A 98 12.94 6.61 4.93
CA ASP A 98 12.99 7.58 6.03
C ASP A 98 12.56 9.00 5.61
N SER A 99 12.62 9.32 4.31
CA SER A 99 12.16 10.61 3.78
C SER A 99 10.67 10.85 4.01
N LEU A 100 9.87 9.80 4.24
CA LEU A 100 8.44 9.92 4.58
C LEU A 100 8.20 10.66 5.89
N ALA A 101 9.17 10.67 6.82
CA ALA A 101 9.07 11.44 8.06
C ALA A 101 8.94 12.96 7.80
N GLU A 102 9.41 13.43 6.64
CA GLU A 102 9.33 14.83 6.23
C GLU A 102 8.01 15.18 5.54
N HIS A 103 7.18 14.18 5.20
CA HIS A 103 5.93 14.42 4.51
C HIS A 103 4.99 15.26 5.39
N PRO A 104 4.38 16.35 4.89
CA PRO A 104 3.55 17.24 5.71
C PRO A 104 2.44 16.54 6.48
N ALA A 105 1.78 15.54 5.87
CA ALA A 105 0.75 14.75 6.56
C ALA A 105 1.31 13.93 7.72
N VAL A 106 2.54 13.39 7.60
CA VAL A 106 3.20 12.63 8.67
C VAL A 106 3.62 13.57 9.81
N VAL A 107 4.16 14.74 9.48
CA VAL A 107 4.52 15.78 10.47
C VAL A 107 3.30 16.23 11.27
N VAL A 108 2.19 16.48 10.60
CA VAL A 108 0.91 16.87 11.24
C VAL A 108 0.38 15.73 12.11
N ALA A 109 0.32 14.51 11.59
CA ALA A 109 -0.18 13.35 12.32
C ALA A 109 0.65 13.03 13.56
N THR A 110 1.98 13.11 13.45
CA THR A 110 2.91 12.95 14.57
C THR A 110 2.62 13.96 15.67
N SER A 111 2.43 15.24 15.29
CA SER A 111 2.12 16.32 16.24
C SER A 111 0.74 16.17 16.89
N ALA A 112 -0.20 15.52 16.20
CA ALA A 112 -1.56 15.26 16.69
C ALA A 112 -1.71 13.92 17.40
N HIS A 113 -0.65 13.10 17.48
CA HIS A 113 -0.69 11.70 17.94
C HIS A 113 -1.75 10.87 17.21
N HIS A 114 -1.91 11.11 15.91
CA HIS A 114 -2.79 10.34 15.04
C HIS A 114 -1.97 9.24 14.36
N ASP A 115 -2.39 8.01 14.58
CA ASP A 115 -1.83 6.82 13.94
C ASP A 115 -2.50 6.68 12.56
N GLU A 116 -1.97 5.94 11.59
CA GLU A 116 -2.55 5.77 10.23
C GLU A 116 -2.32 6.91 9.21
N ALA A 117 -1.37 7.82 9.44
CA ALA A 117 -0.95 8.74 8.38
C ALA A 117 -0.40 7.96 7.18
N LEU A 118 -0.89 8.27 5.98
CA LEU A 118 -0.53 7.59 4.72
C LEU A 118 -1.11 6.18 4.55
N PHE A 119 -2.02 5.71 5.40
CA PHE A 119 -2.73 4.45 5.20
C PHE A 119 -4.01 4.75 4.42
N TYR A 120 -4.14 4.21 3.20
CA TYR A 120 -5.25 4.55 2.30
C TYR A 120 -5.84 3.30 1.65
N GLU A 121 -6.62 2.55 2.43
CA GLU A 121 -7.27 1.31 2.01
C GLU A 121 -8.04 1.44 0.70
N ALA A 122 -8.88 2.47 0.56
CA ALA A 122 -9.77 2.62 -0.60
C ALA A 122 -9.02 2.69 -1.95
N MET A 123 -7.75 3.10 -1.96
CA MET A 123 -6.94 3.14 -3.17
C MET A 123 -6.72 1.75 -3.78
N ASN A 124 -6.61 0.71 -2.95
CA ASN A 124 -6.45 -0.69 -3.39
C ASN A 124 -7.63 -1.16 -4.26
N TYR A 125 -8.82 -0.59 -4.07
CA TYR A 125 -10.04 -1.01 -4.75
C TYR A 125 -10.42 -0.14 -5.95
N THR A 126 -9.61 0.85 -6.31
CA THR A 126 -9.95 1.82 -7.36
C THR A 126 -10.22 1.20 -8.73
N ALA A 127 -9.49 0.13 -9.09
CA ALA A 127 -9.71 -0.59 -10.34
C ALA A 127 -11.01 -1.40 -10.34
N SER A 128 -11.23 -2.22 -9.30
CA SER A 128 -12.42 -3.06 -9.17
C SER A 128 -13.69 -2.23 -9.03
N SER A 129 -13.67 -1.16 -8.23
CA SER A 129 -14.79 -0.23 -8.10
C SER A 129 -15.09 0.52 -9.40
N ALA A 130 -14.08 0.87 -10.20
CA ALA A 130 -14.31 1.47 -11.51
C ALA A 130 -14.94 0.48 -12.50
N PHE A 131 -14.51 -0.78 -12.45
CA PHE A 131 -15.06 -1.85 -13.27
C PHE A 131 -16.52 -2.14 -12.89
N GLU A 132 -16.82 -2.28 -11.60
CA GLU A 132 -18.18 -2.44 -11.07
C GLU A 132 -19.08 -1.28 -11.53
N ARG A 133 -18.58 -0.05 -11.46
CA ARG A 133 -19.35 1.12 -11.92
C ARG A 133 -19.64 1.07 -13.43
N LEU A 134 -18.73 0.52 -14.22
CA LEU A 134 -18.88 0.39 -15.67
C LEU A 134 -19.86 -0.73 -16.05
N THR A 135 -19.81 -1.87 -15.34
CA THR A 135 -20.57 -3.09 -15.68
C THR A 135 -21.87 -3.25 -14.91
N GLY A 136 -21.97 -2.64 -13.72
CA GLY A 136 -23.01 -2.91 -12.73
C GLY A 136 -22.84 -4.23 -11.99
N ASP A 137 -21.68 -4.88 -12.10
CA ASP A 137 -21.40 -6.21 -11.54
C ASP A 137 -20.08 -6.18 -10.73
N PRO A 138 -20.13 -6.43 -9.41
CA PRO A 138 -18.95 -6.40 -8.54
C PRO A 138 -17.95 -7.53 -8.82
N ASP A 139 -18.38 -8.63 -9.43
CA ASP A 139 -17.53 -9.80 -9.69
C ASP A 139 -16.83 -9.70 -11.06
N ALA A 140 -17.35 -8.86 -11.97
CA ALA A 140 -16.86 -8.74 -13.35
C ALA A 140 -15.38 -8.34 -13.46
N PHE A 141 -14.86 -7.58 -12.48
CA PHE A 141 -13.44 -7.24 -12.45
C PHE A 141 -12.57 -8.49 -12.29
N TYR A 142 -12.87 -9.33 -11.30
CA TYR A 142 -12.03 -10.48 -10.95
C TYR A 142 -12.00 -11.53 -12.07
N GLU A 143 -13.14 -11.76 -12.72
CA GLU A 143 -13.22 -12.62 -13.91
C GLU A 143 -12.40 -12.07 -15.08
N ALA A 144 -12.49 -10.76 -15.35
CA ALA A 144 -11.70 -10.11 -16.40
C ALA A 144 -10.20 -10.09 -16.06
N TRP A 145 -9.86 -9.91 -14.79
CA TRP A 145 -8.50 -9.87 -14.27
C TRP A 145 -7.82 -11.23 -14.39
N ALA A 146 -8.51 -12.31 -14.02
CA ALA A 146 -8.02 -13.68 -14.17
C ALA A 146 -7.68 -14.05 -15.63
N GLY A 147 -8.40 -13.49 -16.60
CA GLY A 147 -8.09 -13.66 -18.03
C GLY A 147 -7.03 -12.70 -18.58
N TYR A 148 -6.71 -11.62 -17.86
CA TYR A 148 -5.74 -10.60 -18.27
C TYR A 148 -4.30 -10.99 -17.90
N LEU A 149 -4.12 -11.57 -16.71
CA LEU A 149 -2.80 -12.01 -16.25
C LEU A 149 -2.36 -13.28 -17.03
N PRO A 150 -1.08 -13.36 -17.44
CA PRO A 150 -0.58 -14.57 -18.07
C PRO A 150 -0.57 -15.73 -17.07
N ALA A 151 -0.89 -16.93 -17.54
CA ALA A 151 -1.10 -18.12 -16.71
C ALA A 151 0.17 -18.65 -15.98
N ASP A 152 1.32 -17.98 -16.12
CA ASP A 152 2.64 -18.42 -15.65
C ASP A 152 3.20 -17.62 -14.44
N GLU A 153 2.32 -16.98 -13.65
CA GLU A 153 2.70 -16.29 -12.40
C GLU A 153 3.36 -17.18 -11.34
N GLU A 154 3.32 -18.50 -11.52
CA GLU A 154 4.06 -19.50 -10.73
C GLU A 154 5.59 -19.28 -10.73
N GLY A 155 6.10 -18.35 -11.57
CA GLY A 155 7.49 -17.93 -11.65
C GLY A 155 7.81 -16.50 -11.18
N ARG A 156 6.86 -15.74 -10.59
CA ARG A 156 7.25 -14.46 -9.92
C ARG A 156 8.23 -14.81 -8.81
N ALA A 157 9.51 -14.47 -9.00
CA ALA A 157 10.52 -14.65 -7.98
C ALA A 157 10.01 -14.01 -6.68
N GLU A 158 10.18 -14.71 -5.56
CA GLU A 158 9.87 -14.19 -4.23
C GLU A 158 10.44 -12.78 -4.14
N ALA A 159 9.57 -11.80 -3.82
CA ALA A 159 9.95 -10.40 -3.83
C ALA A 159 11.19 -10.22 -2.95
N ASP A 160 12.24 -9.61 -3.49
CA ASP A 160 13.42 -9.25 -2.69
C ASP A 160 13.01 -8.12 -1.74
N MET A 161 12.53 -8.53 -0.57
CA MET A 161 12.12 -7.66 0.52
C MET A 161 13.31 -6.89 1.12
N GLY A 162 14.54 -7.22 0.72
CA GLY A 162 15.76 -6.78 1.38
C GLY A 162 16.03 -7.54 2.68
N GLU A 163 16.83 -6.92 3.54
CA GLU A 163 17.20 -7.49 4.84
C GLU A 163 16.04 -7.39 5.85
N ASP A 164 15.65 -8.53 6.42
CA ASP A 164 14.69 -8.61 7.55
C ASP A 164 15.37 -8.18 8.86
N PHE A 165 14.64 -7.44 9.70
CA PHE A 165 15.11 -6.97 11.00
C PHE A 165 13.97 -6.71 11.99
N ASP A 166 14.30 -6.72 13.28
CA ASP A 166 13.32 -6.57 14.37
C ASP A 166 12.86 -5.11 14.50
N PHE A 167 11.58 -4.84 14.19
CA PHE A 167 10.99 -3.50 14.30
C PHE A 167 10.82 -3.03 15.75
N ASP A 168 10.89 -3.93 16.73
CA ASP A 168 10.83 -3.59 18.15
C ASP A 168 12.22 -3.19 18.72
N ASP A 169 13.31 -3.37 17.97
CA ASP A 169 14.63 -2.85 18.34
C ASP A 169 14.73 -1.36 17.99
N ALA A 170 14.45 -0.52 18.99
CA ALA A 170 14.48 0.94 18.83
C ALA A 170 15.84 1.49 18.38
N GLU A 171 16.96 0.84 18.71
CA GLU A 171 18.29 1.29 18.29
C GLU A 171 18.57 0.92 16.83
N GLU A 172 18.15 -0.28 16.39
CA GLU A 172 18.17 -0.68 14.97
C GLU A 172 17.29 0.26 14.14
N MET A 173 16.06 0.51 14.58
CA MET A 173 15.13 1.45 13.93
C MET A 173 15.71 2.86 13.86
N HIS A 174 16.34 3.35 14.93
CA HIS A 174 16.97 4.66 14.93
C HIS A 174 18.15 4.77 13.95
N ARG A 175 18.95 3.72 13.83
CA ARG A 175 20.08 3.68 12.89
C ARG A 175 19.62 3.64 11.44
N ARG A 176 18.53 2.93 11.13
CA ARG A 176 18.00 2.79 9.76
C ARG A 176 17.13 3.97 9.33
N LEU A 177 16.33 4.52 10.25
CA LEU A 177 15.34 5.58 10.00
C LEU A 177 15.55 6.79 10.94
N PRO A 178 16.68 7.53 10.80
CA PRO A 178 17.05 8.60 11.72
C PRO A 178 16.18 9.86 11.68
N ALA A 179 15.44 10.15 10.61
CA ALA A 179 14.52 11.29 10.51
C ALA A 179 13.19 11.00 11.22
N SER A 180 12.81 9.73 11.31
CA SER A 180 11.59 9.25 11.97
C SER A 180 11.62 9.33 13.52
N ARG A 181 12.59 10.03 14.13
CA ARG A 181 12.78 10.14 15.60
C ARG A 181 11.60 10.71 16.38
N GLY A 182 10.81 11.59 15.76
CA GLY A 182 9.66 12.21 16.40
C GLY A 182 8.57 11.22 16.81
N SER A 183 8.43 10.12 16.07
CA SER A 183 7.45 9.06 16.37
C SER A 183 7.97 8.01 17.38
N ILE A 184 9.30 7.79 17.41
CA ILE A 184 9.98 6.80 18.26
C ILE A 184 10.00 7.22 19.75
N SER A 185 10.35 8.48 20.04
CA SER A 185 10.61 8.94 21.42
C SER A 185 9.35 8.96 22.31
N ASP A 186 8.17 9.19 21.74
CA ASP A 186 6.91 9.22 22.51
C ASP A 186 6.30 7.82 22.73
N ARG A 187 6.71 6.80 21.95
CA ARG A 187 6.17 5.44 22.03
C ARG A 187 6.90 4.53 23.02
N ALA A 188 8.21 4.68 23.22
CA ALA A 188 8.92 3.96 24.30
C ALA A 188 8.29 4.22 25.69
N ALA A 189 7.72 5.41 25.89
CA ALA A 189 6.95 5.79 27.08
C ALA A 189 5.51 5.23 27.13
N ARG A 190 5.00 4.65 26.03
CA ARG A 190 3.70 3.97 25.92
C ARG A 190 3.84 2.45 26.01
N CYS A 191 4.84 1.85 25.35
CA CYS A 191 5.08 0.40 25.40
C CYS A 191 5.34 -0.08 26.84
N SER A 192 6.09 0.70 27.62
CA SER A 192 6.33 0.46 29.06
C SER A 192 5.08 0.47 29.95
N ARG A 193 3.92 0.92 29.43
CA ARG A 193 2.61 0.83 30.11
C ARG A 193 1.74 -0.33 29.64
N SER A 194 2.12 -1.00 28.54
CA SER A 194 1.30 -2.04 27.88
C SER A 194 1.92 -3.44 27.89
N THR A 195 3.12 -3.65 28.46
CA THR A 195 3.80 -4.96 28.50
C THR A 195 3.18 -5.98 29.49
N GLU A 196 1.85 -6.03 29.58
CA GLU A 196 1.13 -7.25 29.97
C GLU A 196 0.38 -7.76 28.74
N SER A 197 0.94 -8.77 28.09
CA SER A 197 0.39 -9.54 26.96
C SER A 197 0.67 -9.00 25.55
N THR A 198 1.66 -9.59 24.88
CA THR A 198 1.40 -10.42 23.69
C THR A 198 2.62 -11.28 23.35
N ASN A 199 2.32 -12.51 22.97
CA ASN A 199 3.24 -13.60 22.73
C ASN A 199 3.60 -13.63 21.23
N ARG A 200 4.88 -13.84 20.91
CA ARG A 200 5.44 -13.93 19.54
C ARG A 200 4.73 -15.00 18.69
N LEU A 201 4.34 -14.64 17.47
CA LEU A 201 4.21 -15.55 16.33
C LEU A 201 4.61 -14.81 15.06
N GLY A 202 5.71 -15.23 14.42
CA GLY A 202 6.12 -14.77 13.09
C GLY A 202 5.22 -15.34 11.98
N PRO A 203 5.28 -14.78 10.76
CA PRO A 203 4.30 -15.05 9.73
C PRO A 203 4.44 -16.48 9.19
N ARG A 204 3.37 -17.27 9.30
CA ARG A 204 3.11 -18.41 8.42
C ARG A 204 2.37 -17.87 7.21
N GLY A 205 2.89 -18.18 6.02
CA GLY A 205 2.40 -17.69 4.73
C GLY A 205 0.88 -17.63 4.62
N GLY A 206 0.38 -16.42 4.37
CA GLY A 206 -1.00 -16.17 3.99
C GLY A 206 -1.17 -16.43 2.50
N THR A 207 -1.88 -17.52 2.18
CA THR A 207 -2.46 -17.74 0.86
C THR A 207 -3.67 -16.82 0.68
N TRP A 208 -3.72 -16.09 -0.44
CA TRP A 208 -4.88 -15.31 -0.86
C TRP A 208 -6.09 -16.24 -1.16
N PRO A 209 -7.33 -15.76 -1.01
CA PRO A 209 -8.53 -16.55 -1.24
C PRO A 209 -8.81 -16.69 -2.73
N GLY A 210 -8.10 -17.63 -3.37
CA GLY A 210 -8.40 -18.21 -4.68
C GLY A 210 -8.16 -19.73 -4.73
N ASP A 211 -7.60 -20.30 -3.66
CA ASP A 211 -6.97 -21.62 -3.68
C ASP A 211 -7.90 -22.75 -3.23
N SER A 212 -9.14 -22.76 -3.74
CA SER A 212 -10.12 -23.78 -3.38
C SER A 212 -10.88 -24.33 -4.57
N VAL A 213 -10.20 -25.07 -5.45
CA VAL A 213 -10.88 -26.02 -6.35
C VAL A 213 -10.12 -27.35 -6.48
N ARG A 214 -10.65 -28.34 -5.73
CA ARG A 214 -10.76 -29.78 -6.00
C ARG A 214 -9.49 -30.66 -6.00
N ARG A 215 -9.28 -31.33 -4.87
CA ARG A 215 -9.03 -32.79 -4.90
C ARG A 215 -10.38 -33.52 -4.86
N THR A 216 -10.70 -34.22 -5.94
CA THR A 216 -11.61 -35.37 -5.92
C THR A 216 -10.97 -36.48 -6.75
N ASP A 217 -10.58 -37.54 -6.03
CA ASP A 217 -10.47 -38.96 -6.38
C ASP A 217 -10.09 -39.40 -7.80
N GLY A 218 -9.04 -40.23 -7.83
CA GLY A 218 -8.59 -41.08 -8.94
C GLY A 218 -7.33 -41.85 -8.57
#